data_AF-A0A955H005-F1
#
_entry.id   AF-A0A955H005-F1
#
_cell.length_a   1.000
_cell.length_b   1.000
_cell.length_c   1.000
_cell.angle_alpha   90.00
_cell.angle_beta   90.00
_cell.angle_gamma   90.00
#
_symmetry.space_group_name_H-M   'P 1'
#
loop_
_entity.id
_entity.type
_entity.pdbx_description
1 polymer ?
#
loop_
_entity_poly.entity_id
_entity_poly.type
_entity_poly.pdbx_seq_one_letter_code
_entity_poly.pdbx_strand_id
1 'polypeptide(L)'
;MKTLNTKQPICLPSLKILSDYWTLRVIDELSDGSMLRFNELERRIEGVNTATLSRRLKDMQDSNLIDRVEKSRADVTYNLTELGSETIPLLKAVNHFSDAKQRLKK
;
A
#
# COMPACT_ATOMS: atom_id res chain seq x y z
N MET A 1 2.77 -8.88 -26.75
CA MET A 1 2.98 -9.93 -25.72
C MET A 1 4.48 -10.04 -25.46
N LYS A 2 4.98 -9.52 -24.33
CA LYS A 2 6.41 -9.66 -23.98
C LYS A 2 6.55 -10.83 -23.03
N THR A 3 7.26 -11.85 -23.49
CA THR A 3 7.71 -13.02 -22.74
C THR A 3 8.46 -12.60 -21.47
N LEU A 4 7.92 -12.92 -20.29
CA LEU A 4 8.62 -12.72 -19.02
C LEU A 4 9.64 -13.86 -18.84
N ASN A 5 10.89 -13.54 -19.20
CA ASN A 5 12.07 -14.38 -19.10
C ASN A 5 12.48 -14.58 -17.62
N THR A 6 12.83 -15.82 -17.27
CA THR A 6 13.03 -16.42 -15.94
C THR A 6 14.29 -15.97 -15.17
N LYS A 7 14.75 -14.72 -15.34
CA LYS A 7 15.84 -14.10 -14.55
C LYS A 7 15.63 -12.60 -14.37
N GLN A 8 14.55 -12.19 -13.72
CA GLN A 8 14.39 -10.76 -13.38
C GLN A 8 14.87 -10.50 -11.94
N PRO A 9 15.90 -9.66 -11.71
CA PRO A 9 16.07 -9.04 -10.40
C PRO A 9 14.76 -8.30 -10.07
N ILE A 10 14.42 -8.21 -8.78
CA ILE A 10 13.21 -7.53 -8.32
C ILE A 10 13.07 -6.20 -9.08
N CYS A 11 11.94 -5.98 -9.76
CA CYS A 11 11.74 -4.78 -10.57
C CYS A 11 11.95 -3.55 -9.66
N LEU A 12 13.09 -2.86 -9.84
CA LEU A 12 13.53 -1.77 -8.97
C LEU A 12 12.46 -0.68 -8.74
N PRO A 13 11.66 -0.27 -9.74
CA PRO A 13 10.60 0.73 -9.52
C PRO A 13 9.50 0.24 -8.58
N SER A 14 9.00 -0.98 -8.79
CA SER A 14 7.94 -1.59 -7.95
C SER A 14 8.43 -1.86 -6.53
N LEU A 15 9.69 -2.28 -6.38
CA LEU A 15 10.27 -2.46 -5.06
C LEU A 15 10.42 -1.13 -4.33
N LYS A 16 10.78 -0.05 -5.02
CA LYS A 16 10.96 1.27 -4.40
C LYS A 16 9.68 1.80 -3.77
N ILE A 17 8.52 1.52 -4.37
CA ILE A 17 7.24 1.91 -3.77
C ILE A 17 6.80 0.94 -2.66
N LEU A 18 6.89 -0.37 -2.90
CA LEU A 18 6.44 -1.39 -1.94
C LEU A 18 7.34 -1.50 -0.69
N SER A 19 8.60 -1.07 -0.77
CA SER A 19 9.51 -1.06 0.38
C SER A 19 9.29 0.13 1.32
N ASP A 20 8.43 1.08 0.96
CA ASP A 20 8.14 2.22 1.82
C ASP A 20 7.16 1.86 2.94
N TYR A 21 7.51 2.26 4.16
CA TYR A 21 6.73 1.97 5.37
C TYR A 21 5.28 2.46 5.27
N TRP A 22 5.08 3.70 4.82
CA TRP A 22 3.74 4.29 4.75
C TRP A 22 2.91 3.64 3.65
N THR A 23 3.52 3.25 2.54
CA THR A 23 2.85 2.50 1.48
C THR A 23 2.30 1.18 2.01
N LEU A 24 3.10 0.41 2.76
CA LEU A 24 2.64 -0.84 3.37
C LEU A 24 1.53 -0.60 4.41
N ARG A 25 1.59 0.49 5.19
CA ARG A 25 0.50 0.86 6.11
C ARG A 25 -0.80 1.22 5.40
N VAL A 26 -0.73 1.94 4.27
CA VAL A 26 -1.93 2.24 3.46
C VAL A 26 -2.50 0.95 2.85
N ILE A 27 -1.65 0.06 2.34
CA ILE A 27 -2.10 -1.24 1.81
C ILE A 27 -2.78 -2.06 2.91
N ASP A 28 -2.17 -2.14 4.11
CA ASP A 28 -2.73 -2.84 5.27
C ASP A 28 -4.15 -2.35 5.59
N GLU A 29 -4.32 -1.03 5.66
CA GLU A 29 -5.59 -0.40 5.99
C GLU A 29 -6.68 -0.57 4.92
N LEU A 30 -6.28 -0.75 3.66
CA LEU A 30 -7.20 -0.98 2.53
C LEU A 30 -7.36 -2.47 2.17
N SER A 31 -6.57 -3.37 2.80
CA SER A 31 -6.45 -4.78 2.40
C SER A 31 -7.74 -5.58 2.58
N ASP A 32 -8.59 -5.18 3.52
CA ASP A 32 -9.90 -5.83 3.79
C ASP A 32 -11.00 -5.40 2.79
N GLY A 33 -10.65 -4.71 1.70
CA GLY A 33 -11.59 -4.18 0.72
C GLY A 33 -12.28 -2.89 1.17
N SER A 34 -11.72 -2.22 2.18
CA SER A 34 -12.24 -0.95 2.69
C SER A 34 -12.10 0.18 1.67
N MET A 35 -13.14 1.03 1.57
CA MET A 35 -13.10 2.30 0.85
C MET A 35 -13.02 3.42 1.88
N LEU A 36 -11.83 4.02 2.04
CA LEU A 36 -11.57 4.98 3.13
C LEU A 36 -11.32 6.39 2.62
N ARG A 37 -11.81 7.38 3.35
CA ARG A 37 -11.49 8.79 3.11
C ARG A 37 -10.09 9.12 3.60
N PHE A 38 -9.55 10.24 3.12
CA PHE A 38 -8.24 10.74 3.55
C PHE A 38 -8.14 10.86 5.09
N ASN A 39 -9.13 11.49 5.72
CA ASN A 39 -9.13 11.71 7.17
C ASN A 39 -9.25 10.39 7.97
N GLU A 40 -9.85 9.35 7.38
CA GLU A 40 -9.92 8.03 8.02
C GLU A 40 -8.56 7.36 7.95
N LEU A 41 -7.90 7.39 6.79
CA LEU A 41 -6.53 6.89 6.64
C LEU A 41 -5.56 7.61 7.57
N GLU A 42 -5.64 8.94 7.65
CA GLU A 42 -4.78 9.74 8.54
C GLU A 42 -4.97 9.38 10.03
N ARG A 43 -6.20 9.08 10.44
CA ARG A 43 -6.50 8.67 11.82
C ARG A 43 -6.05 7.24 12.13
N ARG A 44 -6.21 6.32 11.19
CA ARG A 44 -5.87 4.90 11.39
C ARG A 44 -4.37 4.63 11.25
N ILE A 45 -3.67 5.42 10.43
CA ILE A 45 -2.22 5.34 10.25
C ILE A 45 -1.55 6.30 11.24
N GLU A 46 -1.47 5.88 12.50
CA GLU A 46 -0.85 6.68 13.55
C GLU A 46 0.57 7.14 13.18
N GLY A 47 0.86 8.42 13.39
CA GLY A 47 2.17 9.03 13.17
C GLY A 47 2.46 9.49 11.74
N VAL A 48 1.57 9.25 10.77
CA VAL A 48 1.71 9.87 9.44
C VAL A 48 1.31 11.34 9.50
N ASN A 49 2.08 12.23 8.86
CA ASN A 49 1.65 13.60 8.66
C ASN A 49 0.89 13.74 7.33
N THR A 50 0.01 14.75 7.26
CA THR A 50 -0.86 15.02 6.11
C THR A 50 -0.10 15.11 4.79
N ALA A 51 1.06 15.80 4.77
CA ALA A 51 1.87 15.99 3.58
C ALA A 51 2.46 14.66 3.07
N THR A 52 2.89 13.80 3.99
CA THR A 52 3.43 12.47 3.69
C THR A 52 2.31 11.58 3.17
N LEU A 53 1.17 11.50 3.86
CA LEU A 53 0.05 10.69 3.40
C LEU A 53 -0.44 11.12 2.02
N SER A 54 -0.60 12.43 1.80
CA SER A 54 -1.02 12.98 0.50
C SER A 54 -0.05 12.61 -0.62
N ARG A 55 1.25 12.79 -0.39
CA ARG A 55 2.28 12.40 -1.35
C ARG A 55 2.24 10.90 -1.63
N ARG A 56 2.07 10.07 -0.60
CA ARG A 56 2.03 8.61 -0.73
C ARG A 56 0.82 8.14 -1.52
N LEU A 57 -0.36 8.66 -1.22
CA LEU A 57 -1.56 8.33 -1.99
C LEU A 57 -1.39 8.73 -3.46
N LYS A 58 -0.76 9.88 -3.73
CA LYS A 58 -0.43 10.27 -5.11
C LYS A 58 0.54 9.28 -5.78
N ASP A 59 1.65 8.95 -5.14
CA ASP A 59 2.64 8.00 -5.68
C ASP A 59 2.01 6.60 -5.92
N MET A 60 1.11 6.16 -5.02
CA MET A 60 0.38 4.90 -5.13
C MET A 60 -0.68 4.92 -6.24
N GLN A 61 -1.32 6.07 -6.47
CA GLN A 61 -2.25 6.26 -7.58
C GLN A 61 -1.50 6.28 -8.92
N ASP A 62 -0.37 7.00 -9.01
CA ASP A 62 0.48 7.08 -10.21
C ASP A 62 1.07 5.72 -10.60
N SER A 63 1.20 4.80 -9.64
CA SER A 63 1.66 3.41 -9.84
C SER A 63 0.52 2.40 -9.97
N ASN A 64 -0.73 2.86 -10.04
CA ASN A 64 -1.94 2.04 -10.20
C ASN A 64 -2.16 1.02 -9.07
N LEU A 65 -1.70 1.30 -7.85
CA LEU A 65 -1.95 0.47 -6.66
C LEU A 65 -3.26 0.81 -5.97
N ILE A 66 -3.70 2.07 -6.06
CA ILE A 66 -4.96 2.53 -5.47
C ILE A 66 -5.78 3.32 -6.48
N ASP A 67 -7.09 3.22 -6.34
CA ASP A 67 -8.05 4.09 -7.01
C ASP A 67 -8.49 5.21 -6.07
N ARG A 68 -8.75 6.37 -6.66
CA ARG A 68 -9.34 7.54 -6.01
C ARG A 68 -10.74 7.74 -6.58
N VAL A 69 -11.75 7.41 -5.78
CA VAL A 69 -13.16 7.51 -6.18
C VAL A 69 -13.75 8.80 -5.62
N GLU A 70 -14.16 9.70 -6.51
CA GLU A 70 -14.87 10.92 -6.15
C GLU A 70 -16.37 10.76 -6.39
N LYS A 71 -17.16 10.63 -5.31
CA LYS A 71 -18.64 10.64 -5.42
C LYS A 71 -19.19 12.07 -5.38
N SER A 72 -18.50 12.98 -4.69
CA SER A 72 -18.78 14.42 -4.67
C SER A 72 -17.53 15.20 -4.25
N ARG A 73 -17.55 16.54 -4.32
CA ARG A 73 -16.43 17.38 -3.83
C ARG A 73 -16.02 17.11 -2.38
N ALA A 74 -16.95 16.63 -1.55
CA ALA A 74 -16.70 16.34 -0.14
C ALA A 74 -16.53 14.83 0.15
N ASP A 75 -16.75 13.98 -0.84
CA ASP A 75 -16.75 12.52 -0.67
C ASP A 75 -15.75 11.87 -1.63
N VAL A 76 -14.50 11.92 -1.19
CA VAL A 76 -13.35 11.31 -1.87
C VAL A 76 -12.87 10.14 -1.04
N THR A 77 -12.89 8.95 -1.63
CA THR A 77 -12.46 7.69 -1.00
C THR A 77 -11.33 7.05 -1.80
N TYR A 78 -10.55 6.23 -1.12
CA TYR A 78 -9.44 5.45 -1.68
C TYR A 78 -9.66 3.97 -1.43
N ASN A 79 -9.29 3.14 -2.38
CA ASN A 79 -9.35 1.68 -2.30
C ASN A 79 -8.22 1.06 -3.12
N LEU A 80 -7.84 -0.18 -2.81
CA LEU A 80 -6.89 -0.91 -3.64
C LEU A 80 -7.50 -1.19 -5.03
N THR A 81 -6.66 -1.08 -6.06
CA THR A 81 -6.96 -1.63 -7.39
C THR A 81 -6.80 -3.15 -7.37
N GLU A 82 -7.17 -3.83 -8.46
CA GLU A 82 -6.85 -5.25 -8.66
C GLU A 82 -5.35 -5.53 -8.53
N LEU A 83 -4.50 -4.68 -9.14
CA LEU A 83 -3.04 -4.74 -9.00
C LEU A 83 -2.60 -4.49 -7.55
N GLY A 84 -3.21 -3.53 -6.86
CA GLY A 84 -2.94 -3.24 -5.46
C GLY A 84 -3.24 -4.44 -4.57
N SER A 85 -4.32 -5.17 -4.82
CA SER A 85 -4.69 -6.38 -4.08
C SER A 85 -3.68 -7.53 -4.25
N GLU A 86 -2.96 -7.60 -5.38
CA GLU A 86 -1.87 -8.58 -5.57
C GLU A 86 -0.70 -8.37 -4.60
N THR A 87 -0.62 -7.22 -3.93
CA THR A 87 0.42 -6.93 -2.93
C THR A 87 0.10 -7.47 -1.53
N ILE A 88 -1.14 -7.91 -1.28
CA ILE A 88 -1.58 -8.43 0.03
C ILE A 88 -0.75 -9.65 0.48
N PRO A 89 -0.43 -10.65 -0.38
CA PRO A 89 0.45 -11.75 0.01
C PRO A 89 1.84 -11.28 0.47
N LEU A 90 2.39 -10.22 -0.14
CA LEU A 90 3.66 -9.62 0.28
C LEU A 90 3.55 -9.03 1.69
N LEU A 91 2.49 -8.26 1.95
CA LEU A 91 2.22 -7.70 3.28
C LEU A 91 2.14 -8.79 4.35
N LYS A 92 1.42 -9.89 4.06
CA LYS A 92 1.34 -11.05 4.96
C LYS A 92 2.71 -11.68 5.22
N ALA A 93 3.57 -11.79 4.20
CA ALA A 93 4.92 -12.31 4.36
C ALA A 93 5.80 -11.40 5.25
N VAL A 94 5.67 -10.07 5.10
CA VAL A 94 6.37 -9.09 5.95
C VAL A 94 5.91 -9.20 7.41
N ASN A 95 4.61 -9.29 7.65
CA ASN A 95 4.05 -9.45 8.99
C ASN A 95 4.55 -10.75 9.65
N HIS A 96 4.49 -11.88 8.92
CA HIS A 96 5.01 -13.15 9.41
C HIS A 96 6.51 -13.08 9.76
N PHE A 97 7.32 -12.41 8.94
CA PHE A 97 8.75 -12.20 9.23
C PHE A 97 8.94 -11.35 10.50
N SER A 98 8.15 -10.29 10.68
CA SER A 98 8.17 -9.46 11.88
C SER A 98 7.89 -10.29 13.14
N ASP A 99 6.85 -11.11 13.11
CA ASP A 99 6.47 -12.00 14.23
C ASP A 99 7.58 -13.01 14.56
N ALA A 100 8.15 -13.65 13.52
CA ALA A 100 9.26 -14.58 13.69
C ALA A 100 10.48 -13.89 14.33
N LYS A 101 10.79 -12.66 13.92
CA LYS A 101 11.89 -11.87 14.48
C LYS A 101 11.63 -11.47 15.94
N GLN A 102 10.38 -11.18 16.31
CA GLN A 102 10.02 -10.87 17.69
C GLN A 102 10.17 -12.09 18.60
N ARG A 103 9.85 -13.30 18.10
CA ARG A 103 10.02 -14.56 18.84
C ARG A 103 11.48 -14.88 19.17
N LEU A 104 12.42 -14.51 18.29
CA LEU A 104 13.87 -14.71 18.52
C LEU A 104 14.48 -13.71 19.51
N LYS A 105 13.76 -12.64 19.87
CA LYS A 105 14.20 -11.65 20.85
C LYS A 105 13.67 -11.91 22.26
N LYS A 106 12.83 -12.95 22.44
CA LYS A 106 12.39 -13.47 23.73
C LYS A 106 13.23 -14.68 24.10
#